data_AF-A0A946FTH2-F1
#
_entry.id   AF-A0A946FTH2-F1
#
_cell.length_a   1.000
_cell.length_b   1.000
_cell.length_c   1.000
_cell.angle_alpha   90.00
_cell.angle_beta   90.00
_cell.angle_gamma   90.00
#
_symmetry.space_group_name_H-M   'P 1'
#
loop_
_entity.id
_entity.type
_entity.pdbx_description
1 polymer ?
#
loop_
_entity_poly.entity_id
_entity_poly.type
_entity_poly.pdbx_seq_one_letter_code
_entity_poly.pdbx_strand_id
1 'polypeptide(L)'
;EAKALALDGNPVHEDMIDAIKTVKQEIFSIMTVLDKNHKVYATCCGHINDSFHAAIELANEVFAAPLEKKADIVVSIVKFPQDIDLYQAQKGIDNAKLALKEDGIMILVAKCRCGIGGKAFADLLGSSDTPKAALETIEKGYVLGYHKAAKMAEIGLWAQMWGVTDVEPHIISKLFIKPFSDLQTAIDKALEEKGSDASVLFLMDGGLIVPLVK
;
A
#
# COMPACT_ATOMS: atom_id res chain seq x y z
N GLU A 1 14.39 3.72 6.79
CA GLU A 1 13.17 4.30 6.18
C GLU A 1 11.98 3.38 6.50
N ALA A 2 10.79 3.92 6.77
CA ALA A 2 9.62 3.09 7.06
C ALA A 2 9.09 2.38 5.80
N LYS A 3 9.12 1.04 5.81
CA LYS A 3 8.72 0.19 4.68
C LYS A 3 7.98 -1.06 5.18
N ALA A 4 7.06 -1.58 4.37
CA ALA A 4 6.42 -2.86 4.61
C ALA A 4 7.45 -3.99 4.77
N LEU A 5 7.23 -4.89 5.73
CA LEU A 5 8.09 -6.03 6.06
C LEU A 5 9.52 -5.67 6.48
N ALA A 6 9.80 -4.41 6.88
CA ALA A 6 11.10 -3.98 7.39
C ALA A 6 11.00 -3.56 8.86
N LEU A 7 11.84 -4.16 9.71
CA LEU A 7 11.96 -3.81 11.13
C LEU A 7 13.26 -3.06 11.41
N ASP A 8 14.40 -3.60 10.97
CA ASP A 8 15.70 -2.97 11.16
C ASP A 8 15.80 -1.66 10.38
N GLY A 9 16.16 -0.56 11.05
CA GLY A 9 16.24 0.77 10.45
C GLY A 9 14.88 1.39 10.12
N ASN A 10 13.78 0.77 10.58
CA ASN A 10 12.44 1.34 10.50
C ASN A 10 12.19 2.16 11.78
N PRO A 11 12.20 3.51 11.70
CA PRO A 11 12.08 4.37 12.88
C PRO A 11 10.77 4.15 13.63
N VAL A 12 9.69 3.77 12.93
CA VAL A 12 8.40 3.47 13.57
C VAL A 12 8.50 2.23 14.46
N HIS A 13 9.21 1.20 14.00
CA HIS A 13 9.42 -0.01 14.79
C HIS A 13 10.35 0.26 15.98
N GLU A 14 11.45 0.99 15.74
CA GLU A 14 12.41 1.35 16.79
C GLU A 14 11.75 2.16 17.92
N ASP A 15 10.89 3.12 17.58
CA ASP A 15 10.07 3.87 18.55
C ASP A 15 9.09 2.97 19.32
N MET A 16 8.46 2.00 18.65
CA MET A 16 7.58 1.02 19.31
C MET A 16 8.34 0.15 20.31
N ILE A 17 9.55 -0.30 19.94
CA ILE A 17 10.43 -1.07 20.82
C ILE A 17 10.86 -0.22 22.01
N ASP A 18 11.17 1.06 21.80
CA ASP A 18 11.54 1.95 22.90
C ASP A 18 10.36 2.21 23.85
N ALA A 19 9.16 2.43 23.31
CA ALA A 19 7.94 2.57 24.09
C ALA A 19 7.64 1.33 24.95
N ILE A 20 7.86 0.12 24.41
CA ILE A 20 7.66 -1.13 25.17
C ILE A 20 8.58 -1.19 26.40
N LYS A 21 9.80 -0.64 26.34
CA LYS A 21 10.72 -0.61 27.51
C LYS A 21 10.20 0.22 28.68
N THR A 22 9.23 1.10 28.44
CA THR A 22 8.61 1.90 29.51
C THR A 22 7.65 1.06 30.36
N VAL A 23 7.17 -0.08 29.84
CA VAL A 23 6.34 -1.04 30.55
C VAL A 23 7.23 -1.89 31.44
N LYS A 24 7.03 -1.81 32.76
CA LYS A 24 7.87 -2.48 33.76
C LYS A 24 7.45 -3.93 34.05
N GLN A 25 6.24 -4.29 33.63
CA GLN A 25 5.67 -5.62 33.83
C GLN A 25 6.06 -6.52 32.65
N GLU A 26 6.27 -7.81 32.93
CA GLU A 26 6.40 -8.80 31.87
C GLU A 26 5.09 -8.89 31.08
N ILE A 27 5.19 -8.85 29.76
CA ILE A 27 4.05 -8.97 28.86
C ILE A 27 4.08 -10.37 28.24
N PHE A 28 3.10 -11.18 28.63
CA PHE A 28 2.77 -12.40 27.91
C PHE A 28 1.85 -12.05 26.73
N SER A 29 2.19 -12.53 25.54
CA SER A 29 1.43 -12.28 24.31
C SER A 29 1.05 -13.57 23.61
N ILE A 30 -0.05 -13.48 22.88
CA ILE A 30 -0.56 -14.50 21.97
C ILE A 30 -0.66 -13.82 20.60
N MET A 31 0.29 -14.11 19.73
CA MET A 31 0.36 -13.58 18.36
C MET A 31 -0.23 -14.61 17.41
N THR A 32 -1.17 -14.20 16.55
CA THR A 32 -1.75 -15.08 15.54
C THR A 32 -1.43 -14.56 14.14
N VAL A 33 -0.95 -15.44 13.27
CA VAL A 33 -0.82 -15.19 11.83
C VAL A 33 -2.06 -15.78 11.17
N LEU A 34 -2.78 -14.96 10.41
CA LEU A 34 -3.97 -15.38 9.70
C LEU A 34 -3.66 -15.58 8.21
N ASP A 35 -4.30 -16.55 7.58
CA ASP A 35 -4.31 -16.65 6.12
C ASP A 35 -5.30 -15.62 5.50
N LYS A 36 -5.33 -15.55 4.17
CA LYS A 36 -6.26 -14.68 3.43
C LYS A 36 -7.75 -14.96 3.68
N ASN A 37 -8.10 -16.10 4.27
CA ASN A 37 -9.46 -16.49 4.63
C ASN A 37 -9.75 -16.25 6.13
N HIS A 38 -8.88 -15.51 6.82
CA HIS A 38 -8.95 -15.27 8.26
C HIS A 38 -8.86 -16.55 9.12
N LYS A 39 -8.30 -17.65 8.58
CA LYS A 39 -8.01 -18.86 9.35
C LYS A 39 -6.65 -18.71 10.02
N VAL A 40 -6.52 -19.24 11.23
CA VAL A 40 -5.24 -19.26 11.95
C VAL A 40 -4.27 -20.14 11.17
N TYR A 41 -3.23 -19.53 10.63
CA TYR A 41 -2.09 -20.19 10.00
C TYR A 41 -1.09 -20.63 11.07
N ALA A 42 -0.81 -19.74 12.03
CA ALA A 42 0.07 -20.03 13.15
C ALA A 42 -0.28 -19.21 14.40
N THR A 43 0.15 -19.72 15.56
CA THR A 43 0.06 -19.03 16.85
C THR A 43 1.39 -19.10 17.56
N CYS A 44 1.92 -17.95 17.97
CA CYS A 44 3.15 -17.82 18.76
C CYS A 44 2.81 -17.22 20.12
N CYS A 45 3.21 -17.89 21.21
CA CYS A 45 2.91 -17.46 22.57
C CYS A 45 4.19 -17.33 23.40
N GLY A 46 4.24 -16.36 24.32
CA GLY A 46 5.38 -16.18 25.21
C GLY A 46 5.60 -14.72 25.55
N HIS A 47 6.86 -14.35 25.78
CA HIS A 47 7.25 -12.95 25.93
C HIS A 47 6.91 -12.14 24.66
N ILE A 48 6.54 -10.87 24.82
CA ILE A 48 6.10 -10.00 23.71
C ILE A 48 7.08 -9.95 22.55
N ASN A 49 8.37 -9.81 22.83
CA ASN A 49 9.39 -9.73 21.78
C ASN A 49 9.59 -11.10 21.11
N ASP A 50 9.74 -12.17 21.89
CA ASP A 50 10.06 -13.50 21.36
C ASP A 50 8.93 -14.04 20.49
N SER A 51 7.68 -13.89 20.95
CA SER A 51 6.50 -14.32 20.19
C SER A 51 6.24 -13.45 18.96
N PHE A 52 6.55 -12.14 19.01
CA PHE A 52 6.51 -11.27 17.84
C PHE A 52 7.55 -11.72 16.82
N HIS A 53 8.80 -11.93 17.22
CA HIS A 53 9.86 -12.36 16.32
C HIS A 53 9.58 -13.72 15.67
N ALA A 54 9.08 -14.69 16.45
CA ALA A 54 8.65 -15.98 15.91
C ALA A 54 7.51 -15.86 14.89
N ALA A 55 6.59 -14.90 15.07
CA ALA A 55 5.48 -14.68 14.15
C ALA A 55 5.90 -14.01 12.83
N ILE A 56 7.04 -13.31 12.78
CA ILE A 56 7.51 -12.62 11.56
C ILE A 56 7.81 -13.60 10.45
N GLU A 57 8.56 -14.68 10.73
CA GLU A 57 8.93 -15.68 9.72
C GLU A 57 7.67 -16.29 9.08
N LEU A 58 6.72 -16.68 9.93
CA LEU A 58 5.44 -17.25 9.53
C LEU A 58 4.56 -16.24 8.77
N ALA A 59 4.60 -14.96 9.14
CA ALA A 59 3.91 -13.90 8.40
C ALA A 59 4.54 -13.67 7.02
N ASN A 60 5.86 -13.73 6.90
CA ASN A 60 6.55 -13.61 5.62
C ASN A 60 6.18 -14.77 4.68
N GLU A 61 6.05 -16.00 5.18
CA GLU A 61 5.58 -17.14 4.39
C GLU A 61 4.18 -16.93 3.79
N VAL A 62 3.30 -16.21 4.50
CA VAL A 62 1.90 -15.98 4.08
C VAL A 62 1.76 -14.76 3.18
N PHE A 63 2.48 -13.67 3.47
CA PHE A 63 2.21 -12.35 2.86
C PHE A 63 3.30 -11.87 1.91
N ALA A 64 4.51 -12.41 1.98
CA ALA A 64 5.58 -12.01 1.08
C ALA A 64 5.55 -12.83 -0.22
N ALA A 65 5.57 -12.15 -1.36
CA ALA A 65 5.62 -12.79 -2.68
C ALA A 65 6.96 -12.50 -3.36
N PRO A 66 7.83 -13.51 -3.54
CA PRO A 66 9.08 -13.34 -4.28
C PRO A 66 8.83 -12.90 -5.72
N LEU A 67 9.62 -11.95 -6.20
CA LEU A 67 9.53 -11.39 -7.53
C LEU A 67 10.93 -11.33 -8.16
N GLU A 68 11.08 -11.84 -9.38
CA GLU A 68 12.39 -11.82 -10.07
C GLU A 68 12.76 -10.43 -10.59
N LYS A 69 11.77 -9.71 -11.11
CA LYS A 69 11.96 -8.37 -11.68
C LYS A 69 10.69 -7.56 -11.57
N LYS A 70 10.86 -6.25 -11.46
CA LYS A 70 9.78 -5.28 -11.54
C LYS A 70 9.14 -5.28 -12.94
N ALA A 71 7.87 -4.88 -13.01
CA ALA A 71 7.09 -4.77 -14.23
C ALA A 71 6.87 -3.30 -14.66
N ASP A 72 6.59 -3.11 -15.95
CA ASP A 72 6.29 -1.79 -16.54
C ASP A 72 4.88 -1.33 -16.16
N ILE A 73 3.95 -2.29 -16.04
CA ILE A 73 2.57 -2.09 -15.63
C ILE A 73 2.27 -3.06 -14.48
N VAL A 74 1.71 -2.54 -13.38
CA VAL A 74 1.27 -3.38 -12.25
C VAL A 74 -0.20 -3.14 -12.00
N VAL A 75 -1.00 -4.20 -12.04
CA VAL A 75 -2.42 -4.18 -11.68
C VAL A 75 -2.56 -4.66 -10.23
N SER A 76 -2.96 -3.77 -9.33
CA SER A 76 -3.20 -4.09 -7.93
C SER A 76 -4.69 -4.24 -7.65
N ILE A 77 -5.12 -5.46 -7.36
CA ILE A 77 -6.51 -5.76 -7.00
C ILE A 77 -6.65 -5.73 -5.48
N VAL A 78 -7.48 -4.82 -4.97
CA VAL A 78 -7.85 -4.75 -3.56
C VAL A 78 -9.27 -5.25 -3.40
N LYS A 79 -9.46 -6.21 -2.49
CA LYS A 79 -10.74 -6.90 -2.28
C LYS A 79 -11.40 -6.48 -0.97
N PHE A 80 -12.66 -6.88 -0.82
CA PHE A 80 -13.39 -6.76 0.43
C PHE A 80 -12.62 -7.42 1.60
N PRO A 81 -12.57 -6.79 2.79
CA PRO A 81 -13.19 -5.51 3.14
C PRO A 81 -12.30 -4.27 2.89
N GLN A 82 -11.05 -4.45 2.44
CA GLN A 82 -10.04 -3.40 2.34
C GLN A 82 -10.29 -2.39 1.21
N ASP A 83 -11.16 -2.75 0.27
CA ASP A 83 -11.64 -1.90 -0.81
C ASP A 83 -12.82 -0.98 -0.41
N ILE A 84 -13.03 -0.76 0.90
CA ILE A 84 -14.15 0.04 1.40
C ILE A 84 -14.11 1.48 0.91
N ASP A 85 -12.93 2.08 0.91
CA ASP A 85 -12.65 3.43 0.46
C ASP A 85 -11.22 3.53 -0.10
N LEU A 86 -10.91 4.63 -0.78
CA LEU A 86 -9.58 4.83 -1.38
C LEU A 86 -8.46 4.90 -0.33
N TYR A 87 -8.75 5.45 0.86
CA TYR A 87 -7.80 5.57 1.96
C TYR A 87 -7.27 4.20 2.41
N GLN A 88 -8.13 3.19 2.49
CA GLN A 88 -7.71 1.81 2.76
C GLN A 88 -7.11 1.13 1.52
N ALA A 89 -7.71 1.33 0.34
CA ALA A 89 -7.23 0.73 -0.90
C ALA A 89 -5.82 1.20 -1.31
N GLN A 90 -5.40 2.38 -0.84
CA GLN A 90 -4.04 2.90 -1.00
C GLN A 90 -2.96 1.93 -0.53
N LYS A 91 -3.24 1.04 0.44
CA LYS A 91 -2.29 -0.01 0.85
C LYS A 91 -1.91 -0.91 -0.32
N GLY A 92 -2.86 -1.20 -1.21
CA GLY A 92 -2.60 -1.94 -2.44
C GLY A 92 -1.63 -1.22 -3.37
N ILE A 93 -1.81 0.09 -3.54
CA ILE A 93 -0.88 0.93 -4.31
C ILE A 93 0.52 0.90 -3.67
N ASP A 94 0.60 1.05 -2.35
CA ASP A 94 1.87 1.09 -1.62
C ASP A 94 2.66 -0.21 -1.71
N ASN A 95 1.98 -1.37 -1.63
CA ASN A 95 2.59 -2.67 -1.85
C ASN A 95 3.01 -2.85 -3.31
N ALA A 96 2.12 -2.51 -4.23
CA ALA A 96 2.33 -2.72 -5.66
C ALA A 96 3.48 -1.87 -6.22
N LYS A 97 3.81 -0.73 -5.61
CA LYS A 97 4.99 0.08 -5.97
C LYS A 97 6.30 -0.71 -5.89
N LEU A 98 6.37 -1.73 -5.02
CA LEU A 98 7.55 -2.58 -4.87
C LEU A 98 7.78 -3.46 -6.10
N ALA A 99 6.72 -3.77 -6.85
CA ALA A 99 6.76 -4.50 -8.11
C ALA A 99 6.85 -3.60 -9.34
N LEU A 100 6.76 -2.28 -9.21
CA LEU A 100 6.71 -1.33 -10.32
C LEU A 100 8.10 -0.76 -10.65
N LYS A 101 8.43 -0.69 -11.95
CA LYS A 101 9.61 0.01 -12.45
C LYS A 101 9.43 1.53 -12.41
N GLU A 102 10.53 2.28 -12.45
CA GLU A 102 10.48 3.72 -12.70
C GLU A 102 9.74 4.04 -14.00
N ASP A 103 9.06 5.19 -14.01
CA ASP A 103 8.13 5.63 -15.05
C ASP A 103 6.93 4.70 -15.27
N GLY A 104 6.74 3.64 -14.47
CA GLY A 104 5.69 2.64 -14.67
C GLY A 104 4.26 3.14 -14.49
N ILE A 105 3.30 2.30 -14.87
CA ILE A 105 1.86 2.54 -14.67
C ILE A 105 1.31 1.59 -13.60
N MET A 106 0.83 2.15 -12.49
CA MET A 106 0.09 1.44 -11.46
C MET A 106 -1.41 1.51 -11.75
N ILE A 107 -2.09 0.38 -11.88
CA ILE A 107 -3.55 0.31 -12.05
C ILE A 107 -4.15 -0.25 -10.77
N LEU A 108 -4.80 0.60 -9.97
CA LEU A 108 -5.60 0.16 -8.82
C LEU A 108 -6.96 -0.33 -9.29
N VAL A 109 -7.35 -1.54 -8.86
CA VAL A 109 -8.71 -2.06 -8.98
C VAL A 109 -9.28 -2.23 -7.58
N ALA A 110 -10.23 -1.37 -7.21
CA ALA A 110 -10.84 -1.38 -5.88
C ALA A 110 -12.23 -0.75 -5.95
N LYS A 111 -13.23 -1.34 -5.30
CA LYS A 111 -14.60 -0.83 -5.39
C LYS A 111 -14.73 0.58 -4.80
N CYS A 112 -14.13 0.85 -3.64
CA CYS A 112 -14.22 2.13 -2.93
C CYS A 112 -15.67 2.57 -2.70
N ARG A 113 -16.53 1.65 -2.28
CA ARG A 113 -17.99 1.83 -2.10
C ARG A 113 -18.39 2.96 -1.14
N CYS A 114 -17.48 3.41 -0.27
CA CYS A 114 -17.66 4.52 0.66
C CYS A 114 -16.92 5.79 0.21
N GLY A 115 -16.48 5.86 -1.06
CA GLY A 115 -15.78 7.00 -1.62
C GLY A 115 -14.30 7.01 -1.25
N ILE A 116 -13.76 8.19 -0.92
CA ILE A 116 -12.32 8.35 -0.68
C ILE A 116 -11.91 7.88 0.72
N GLY A 117 -12.73 8.15 1.75
CA GLY A 117 -12.32 7.95 3.14
C GLY A 117 -11.21 8.92 3.58
N GLY A 118 -10.88 8.96 4.87
CA GLY A 118 -9.77 9.76 5.40
C GLY A 118 -9.78 11.24 4.98
N LYS A 119 -10.58 12.07 5.66
CA LYS A 119 -10.76 13.50 5.31
C LYS A 119 -9.43 14.26 5.10
N ALA A 120 -8.47 14.15 6.02
CA ALA A 120 -7.19 14.84 5.89
C ALA A 120 -6.36 14.39 4.67
N PHE A 121 -6.47 13.10 4.29
CA PHE A 121 -5.85 12.56 3.08
C PHE A 121 -6.50 13.13 1.82
N ALA A 122 -7.83 13.14 1.78
CA ALA A 122 -8.60 13.66 0.65
C ALA A 122 -8.38 15.17 0.47
N ASP A 123 -8.43 15.93 1.55
CA ASP A 123 -8.25 17.38 1.55
C ASP A 123 -6.83 17.76 1.09
N LEU A 124 -5.79 17.11 1.61
CA LEU A 124 -4.42 17.42 1.26
C LEU A 124 -4.14 17.16 -0.22
N LEU A 125 -4.44 15.95 -0.70
CA LEU A 125 -4.20 15.61 -2.10
C LEU A 125 -5.08 16.45 -3.03
N GLY A 126 -6.38 16.59 -2.71
CA GLY A 126 -7.33 17.31 -3.54
C GLY A 126 -7.16 18.84 -3.57
N SER A 127 -6.39 19.41 -2.63
CA SER A 127 -6.02 20.83 -2.62
C SER A 127 -4.60 21.10 -3.13
N SER A 128 -3.85 20.05 -3.48
CA SER A 128 -2.49 20.17 -4.01
C SER A 128 -2.50 20.08 -5.53
N ASP A 129 -1.85 21.03 -6.21
CA ASP A 129 -1.77 21.03 -7.67
C ASP A 129 -0.90 19.88 -8.21
N THR A 130 0.10 19.46 -7.42
CA THR A 130 1.05 18.41 -7.80
C THR A 130 1.41 17.51 -6.61
N PRO A 131 1.88 16.27 -6.86
CA PRO A 131 2.41 15.42 -5.80
C PRO A 131 3.53 16.09 -4.99
N LYS A 132 4.39 16.86 -5.65
CA LYS A 132 5.46 17.61 -4.99
C LYS A 132 4.92 18.65 -4.00
N ALA A 133 3.89 19.41 -4.39
CA ALA A 133 3.25 20.40 -3.51
C ALA A 133 2.60 19.75 -2.28
N ALA A 134 2.04 18.54 -2.43
CA ALA A 134 1.51 17.79 -1.31
C ALA A 134 2.62 17.42 -0.30
N LEU A 135 3.79 16.96 -0.79
CA LEU A 135 4.94 16.64 0.06
C LEU A 135 5.50 17.88 0.77
N GLU A 136 5.66 19.01 0.08
CA GLU A 136 6.09 20.27 0.68
C GLU A 136 5.13 20.77 1.78
N THR A 137 3.83 20.44 1.66
CA THR A 137 2.84 20.76 2.70
C THR A 137 3.00 19.87 3.92
N ILE A 138 3.32 18.58 3.73
CA ILE A 138 3.55 17.62 4.81
C ILE A 138 4.80 17.99 5.61
N GLU A 139 5.86 18.44 4.94
CA GLU A 139 7.11 18.89 5.59
C GLU A 139 6.90 20.07 6.54
N LYS A 140 5.90 20.93 6.28
CA LYS A 140 5.55 22.07 7.15
C LYS A 140 4.79 21.67 8.40
N GLY A 141 4.17 20.49 8.42
CA GLY A 141 3.39 20.03 9.56
C GLY A 141 2.65 18.72 9.27
N TYR A 142 2.84 17.75 10.16
CA TYR A 142 2.18 16.46 10.06
C TYR A 142 0.79 16.46 10.68
N VAL A 143 -0.19 15.88 9.97
CA VAL A 143 -1.53 15.55 10.46
C VAL A 143 -1.80 14.08 10.21
N LEU A 144 -2.52 13.41 11.12
CA LEU A 144 -2.90 12.01 10.91
C LEU A 144 -3.65 11.84 9.58
N GLY A 145 -3.18 10.92 8.75
CA GLY A 145 -3.64 10.72 7.36
C GLY A 145 -2.64 11.22 6.31
N TYR A 146 -1.76 12.18 6.66
CA TYR A 146 -0.73 12.69 5.76
C TYR A 146 0.31 11.62 5.39
N HIS A 147 0.55 10.63 6.25
CA HIS A 147 1.43 9.50 5.93
C HIS A 147 0.92 8.69 4.72
N LYS A 148 -0.41 8.60 4.52
CA LYS A 148 -0.99 7.97 3.32
C LYS A 148 -0.89 8.85 2.08
N ALA A 149 -1.10 10.15 2.26
CA ALA A 149 -0.96 11.13 1.20
C ALA A 149 0.49 11.21 0.72
N ALA A 150 1.46 11.19 1.65
CA ALA A 150 2.90 11.15 1.35
C ALA A 150 3.24 9.98 0.43
N LYS A 151 2.80 8.76 0.78
CA LYS A 151 3.08 7.55 -0.01
C LYS A 151 2.49 7.63 -1.42
N MET A 152 1.28 8.16 -1.56
CA MET A 152 0.68 8.41 -2.88
C MET A 152 1.47 9.46 -3.67
N ALA A 153 1.80 10.58 -3.02
CA ALA A 153 2.51 11.68 -3.66
C ALA A 153 3.93 11.28 -4.08
N GLU A 154 4.66 10.54 -3.24
CA GLU A 154 5.97 9.95 -3.55
C GLU A 154 5.92 9.11 -4.83
N ILE A 155 4.91 8.25 -4.98
CA ILE A 155 4.73 7.42 -6.19
C ILE A 155 4.42 8.30 -7.40
N GLY A 156 3.56 9.31 -7.23
CA GLY A 156 3.21 10.26 -8.27
C GLY A 156 4.38 11.11 -8.80
N LEU A 157 5.55 11.11 -8.14
CA LEU A 157 6.75 11.77 -8.64
C LEU A 157 7.47 10.99 -9.75
N TRP A 158 7.30 9.66 -9.80
CA TRP A 158 8.06 8.79 -10.71
C TRP A 158 7.21 7.77 -11.45
N ALA A 159 5.93 7.64 -11.13
CA ALA A 159 5.00 6.73 -11.79
C ALA A 159 3.61 7.33 -11.94
N GLN A 160 2.86 6.76 -12.87
CA GLN A 160 1.46 7.09 -13.06
C GLN A 160 0.58 6.19 -12.21
N MET A 161 -0.48 6.76 -11.64
CA MET A 161 -1.50 6.02 -10.90
C MET A 161 -2.82 6.11 -11.64
N TRP A 162 -3.36 4.96 -12.01
CA TRP A 162 -4.62 4.79 -12.71
C TRP A 162 -5.58 4.02 -11.80
N GLY A 163 -6.89 4.23 -11.95
CA GLY A 163 -7.88 3.67 -11.03
C GLY A 163 -9.13 3.18 -11.74
N VAL A 164 -9.54 1.96 -11.42
CA VAL A 164 -10.84 1.38 -11.75
C VAL A 164 -11.60 1.22 -10.43
N THR A 165 -12.46 2.20 -10.13
CA THR A 165 -13.16 2.33 -8.85
C THR A 165 -14.58 2.89 -9.02
N ASP A 166 -15.45 2.75 -8.03
CA ASP A 166 -16.76 3.42 -8.01
C ASP A 166 -16.68 4.90 -7.57
N VAL A 167 -15.49 5.45 -7.34
CA VAL A 167 -15.31 6.88 -7.05
C VAL A 167 -15.49 7.69 -8.32
N GLU A 168 -16.30 8.75 -8.24
CA GLU A 168 -16.55 9.67 -9.34
C GLU A 168 -15.25 10.15 -10.03
N PRO A 169 -15.12 10.04 -11.38
CA PRO A 169 -13.89 10.35 -12.11
C PRO A 169 -13.30 11.73 -11.80
N HIS A 170 -14.16 12.75 -11.71
CA HIS A 170 -13.74 14.13 -11.45
C HIS A 170 -13.22 14.35 -10.01
N ILE A 171 -13.60 13.47 -9.07
CA ILE A 171 -13.12 13.51 -7.70
C ILE A 171 -11.78 12.79 -7.61
N ILE A 172 -11.68 11.55 -8.09
CA ILE A 172 -10.45 10.76 -7.97
C ILE A 172 -9.28 11.35 -8.77
N SER A 173 -9.57 12.04 -9.89
CA SER A 173 -8.57 12.78 -10.67
C SER A 173 -7.85 13.85 -9.86
N LYS A 174 -8.51 14.46 -8.87
CA LYS A 174 -7.88 15.46 -7.97
C LYS A 174 -6.88 14.83 -7.01
N LEU A 175 -6.88 13.51 -6.86
CA LEU A 175 -5.97 12.76 -5.99
C LEU A 175 -4.83 12.12 -6.81
N PHE A 176 -4.51 12.70 -7.96
CA PHE A 176 -3.45 12.24 -8.88
C PHE A 176 -3.66 10.84 -9.45
N ILE A 177 -4.90 10.36 -9.49
CA ILE A 177 -5.27 9.06 -10.08
C ILE A 177 -6.09 9.28 -11.34
N LYS A 178 -5.62 8.75 -12.47
CA LYS A 178 -6.34 8.77 -13.75
C LYS A 178 -7.46 7.71 -13.74
N PRO A 179 -8.75 8.10 -13.83
CA PRO A 179 -9.85 7.15 -13.77
C PRO A 179 -10.07 6.40 -15.08
N PHE A 180 -10.49 5.14 -14.97
CA PHE A 180 -10.95 4.29 -16.07
C PHE A 180 -12.25 3.58 -15.68
N SER A 181 -13.12 3.35 -16.68
CA SER A 181 -14.41 2.69 -16.48
C SER A 181 -14.30 1.20 -16.16
N ASP A 182 -13.27 0.55 -16.69
CA ASP A 182 -13.07 -0.88 -16.59
C ASP A 182 -11.58 -1.23 -16.76
N LEU A 183 -11.24 -2.44 -16.32
CA LEU A 183 -9.86 -2.91 -16.31
C LEU A 183 -9.29 -3.16 -17.70
N GLN A 184 -10.11 -3.64 -18.66
CA GLN A 184 -9.62 -3.93 -20.00
C GLN A 184 -9.18 -2.64 -20.70
N THR A 185 -10.02 -1.61 -20.67
CA THR A 185 -9.71 -0.28 -21.21
C THR A 185 -8.44 0.31 -20.56
N ALA A 186 -8.27 0.14 -19.24
CA ALA A 186 -7.06 0.61 -18.55
C ALA A 186 -5.80 -0.15 -19.00
N ILE A 187 -5.87 -1.47 -19.19
CA ILE A 187 -4.72 -2.25 -19.66
C ILE A 187 -4.37 -1.90 -21.10
N ASP A 188 -5.38 -1.83 -21.99
CA ASP A 188 -5.17 -1.51 -23.41
C ASP A 188 -4.49 -0.15 -23.56
N LYS A 189 -4.95 0.86 -22.81
CA LYS A 189 -4.35 2.19 -22.80
C LYS A 189 -2.94 2.21 -22.20
N ALA A 190 -2.68 1.38 -21.18
CA ALA A 190 -1.34 1.28 -20.60
C ALA A 190 -0.36 0.64 -21.58
N LEU A 191 -0.79 -0.38 -22.33
CA LEU A 191 0.02 -1.04 -23.38
C LEU A 191 0.22 -0.14 -24.60
N GLU A 192 -0.78 0.66 -24.99
CA GLU A 192 -0.61 1.70 -26.01
C GLU A 192 0.51 2.69 -25.63
N GLU A 193 0.57 3.07 -24.35
CA GLU A 193 1.53 4.06 -23.85
C GLU A 193 2.93 3.47 -23.59
N LYS A 194 3.01 2.23 -23.10
CA LYS A 194 4.28 1.54 -22.78
C LYS A 194 4.85 0.69 -23.91
N GLY A 195 4.07 0.43 -24.94
CA GLY A 195 4.37 -0.51 -26.01
C GLY A 195 3.87 -1.92 -25.71
N SER A 196 3.59 -2.68 -26.78
CA SER A 196 3.03 -4.04 -26.71
C SER A 196 3.93 -5.05 -26.00
N ASP A 197 5.23 -4.79 -25.92
CA ASP A 197 6.21 -5.66 -25.24
C ASP A 197 6.35 -5.36 -23.74
N ALA A 198 5.59 -4.38 -23.22
CA ALA A 198 5.62 -4.01 -21.82
C ALA A 198 5.18 -5.17 -20.91
N SER A 199 5.92 -5.37 -19.83
CA SER A 199 5.58 -6.40 -18.84
C SER A 199 4.41 -5.96 -17.96
N VAL A 200 3.42 -6.83 -17.82
CA VAL A 200 2.24 -6.63 -16.97
C VAL A 200 2.26 -7.63 -15.82
N LEU A 201 2.17 -7.14 -14.59
CA LEU A 201 2.08 -7.97 -13.38
C LEU A 201 0.75 -7.76 -12.69
N PHE A 202 0.07 -8.86 -12.34
CA PHE A 202 -1.16 -8.83 -11.55
C PHE A 202 -0.86 -9.19 -10.09
N LEU A 203 -1.10 -8.22 -9.20
CA LEU A 203 -1.10 -8.43 -7.76
C LEU A 203 -2.55 -8.67 -7.31
N MET A 204 -2.93 -9.95 -7.27
CA MET A 204 -4.33 -10.38 -7.09
C MET A 204 -4.95 -10.05 -5.72
N ASP A 205 -4.11 -9.80 -4.71
CA ASP A 205 -4.51 -9.46 -3.34
C ASP A 205 -3.61 -8.32 -2.82
N GLY A 206 -3.56 -7.21 -3.55
CA GLY A 206 -2.58 -6.14 -3.33
C GLY A 206 -2.63 -5.48 -1.97
N GLY A 207 -3.79 -5.47 -1.30
CA GLY A 207 -3.90 -4.96 0.07
C GLY A 207 -3.25 -5.84 1.14
N LEU A 208 -2.92 -7.11 0.82
CA LEU A 208 -2.33 -8.08 1.75
C LEU A 208 -0.93 -8.52 1.33
N ILE A 209 -0.72 -8.77 0.04
CA ILE A 209 0.52 -9.33 -0.48
C ILE A 209 1.55 -8.24 -0.72
N VAL A 210 2.77 -8.47 -0.24
CA VAL A 210 3.91 -7.57 -0.39
C VAL A 210 4.91 -8.21 -1.36
N PRO A 211 5.08 -7.65 -2.57
CA PRO A 211 6.11 -8.12 -3.50
C PRO A 211 7.52 -7.87 -2.97
N LEU A 212 8.39 -8.88 -3.04
CA LEU A 212 9.80 -8.78 -2.69
C LEU A 212 10.65 -9.07 -3.92
N VAL A 213 11.24 -8.03 -4.50
CA VAL A 213 12.21 -8.16 -5.59
C VAL A 213 13.49 -8.77 -5.03
N LYS A 214 13.95 -9.87 -5.63
CA LYS A 214 15.21 -10.53 -5.28
C LYS A 214 16.43 -9.70 -5.69
#